data_AF-A0A7V0V721-F1
#
_entry.id   AF-A0A7V0V721-F1
#
_cell.length_a   1.000
_cell.length_b   1.000
_cell.length_c   1.000
_cell.angle_alpha   90.00
_cell.angle_beta   90.00
_cell.angle_gamma   90.00
#
_symmetry.space_group_name_H-M   'P 1'
#
loop_
_entity.id
_entity.type
_entity.pdbx_description
1 polymer ?
#
loop_
_entity_poly.entity_id
_entity_poly.type
_entity_poly.pdbx_seq_one_letter_code
_entity_poly.pdbx_strand_id
1 'polypeptide(L)'
;MTSLSKKQDVDRLPIDNQPASTVRWSVDKVESLVNQLGIEHCEFVYQPKLVRLSHPMQLYELLTKIVTSELTPDCKVNISKFGDRLRLDVGGWRFEVFTN
;
A
#
# COMPACT_ATOMS: atom_id res chain seq x y z
N MET A 1 5.54 -29.96 56.70
CA MET A 1 6.69 -29.20 56.18
C MET A 1 6.17 -28.13 55.24
N THR A 2 6.70 -26.92 55.41
CA THR A 2 6.24 -25.60 54.96
C THR A 2 6.37 -25.33 53.45
N SER A 3 5.45 -24.54 52.91
CA SER A 3 5.61 -23.73 51.68
C SER A 3 6.82 -22.81 51.78
N LEU A 4 7.52 -22.55 50.65
CA LEU A 4 7.82 -21.19 50.17
C LEU A 4 8.43 -21.19 48.75
N SER A 5 8.04 -20.17 47.99
CA SER A 5 8.33 -19.86 46.59
C SER A 5 9.75 -19.36 46.31
N LYS A 6 10.20 -19.43 45.05
CA LYS A 6 10.98 -18.35 44.41
C LYS A 6 10.89 -18.36 42.87
N LYS A 7 10.74 -17.16 42.33
CA LYS A 7 10.51 -16.74 40.93
C LYS A 7 11.83 -16.54 40.16
N GLN A 8 11.68 -16.25 38.86
CA GLN A 8 12.60 -15.58 37.89
C GLN A 8 13.65 -16.48 37.22
N ASP A 9 13.96 -16.34 35.92
CA ASP A 9 14.02 -15.15 35.06
C ASP A 9 13.88 -15.59 33.57
N VAL A 10 12.80 -15.25 32.86
CA VAL A 10 12.74 -14.32 31.71
C VAL A 10 13.96 -14.28 30.77
N ASP A 11 14.08 -15.25 29.85
CA ASP A 11 14.78 -15.00 28.59
C ASP A 11 13.84 -14.26 27.63
N ARG A 12 13.99 -12.93 27.60
CA ARG A 12 13.34 -12.05 26.63
C ARG A 12 13.84 -12.42 25.25
N LEU A 13 12.98 -13.03 24.42
CA LEU A 13 13.15 -12.96 22.98
C LEU A 13 13.25 -11.47 22.59
N PRO A 14 14.26 -11.04 21.82
CA PRO A 14 14.25 -9.70 21.26
C PRO A 14 13.04 -9.62 20.33
N ILE A 15 12.01 -8.90 20.76
CA ILE A 15 10.98 -8.41 19.85
C ILE A 15 11.73 -7.41 18.98
N ASP A 16 12.11 -7.86 17.78
CA ASP A 16 12.52 -7.01 16.68
C ASP A 16 11.39 -6.02 16.43
N ASN A 17 11.42 -4.89 17.14
CA ASN A 17 10.68 -3.68 16.80
C ASN A 17 11.35 -3.02 15.59
N GLN A 18 11.65 -3.79 14.55
CA GLN A 18 11.89 -3.21 13.24
C GLN A 18 10.53 -2.69 12.76
N PRO A 19 10.36 -1.38 12.52
CA PRO A 19 9.22 -0.94 11.76
C PRO A 19 9.34 -1.65 10.41
N ALA A 20 8.42 -2.58 10.11
CA ALA A 20 8.31 -3.19 8.80
C ALA A 20 8.43 -2.04 7.79
N SER A 21 9.52 -2.01 7.04
CA SER A 21 9.88 -0.88 6.18
C SER A 21 8.80 -0.77 5.13
N THR A 22 7.79 0.03 5.44
CA THR A 22 6.61 0.15 4.60
C THR A 22 7.09 0.95 3.40
N VAL A 23 7.17 0.30 2.24
CA VAL A 23 7.56 0.95 1.00
C VAL A 23 6.68 2.20 0.82
N ARG A 24 7.30 3.38 0.78
CA ARG A 24 6.63 4.67 0.56
C ARG A 24 7.07 5.21 -0.80
N TRP A 25 6.14 5.33 -1.72
CA TRP A 25 6.42 5.92 -3.04
C TRP A 25 6.44 7.45 -2.95
N SER A 26 7.44 8.06 -3.58
CA SER A 26 7.50 9.50 -3.80
C SER A 26 6.42 9.95 -4.80
N VAL A 27 6.16 11.25 -4.84
CA VAL A 27 5.29 11.86 -5.86
C VAL A 27 5.81 11.53 -7.26
N ASP A 28 7.11 11.78 -7.50
CA ASP A 28 7.75 11.55 -8.80
C ASP A 28 7.59 10.11 -9.31
N LYS A 29 7.65 9.12 -8.39
CA LYS A 29 7.44 7.71 -8.75
C LYS A 29 6.01 7.47 -9.22
N VAL A 30 5.02 8.03 -8.53
CA VAL A 30 3.61 7.85 -8.89
C VAL A 30 3.29 8.57 -10.18
N GLU A 31 3.74 9.81 -10.34
CA GLU A 31 3.57 10.56 -11.60
C GLU A 31 4.25 9.83 -12.76
N SER A 32 5.46 9.30 -12.56
CA SER A 32 6.14 8.50 -13.58
C SER A 32 5.35 7.23 -13.95
N LEU A 33 4.74 6.53 -13.00
CA LEU A 33 3.92 5.33 -13.29
C LEU A 33 2.69 5.69 -14.12
N VAL A 34 1.99 6.77 -13.75
CA VAL A 34 0.81 7.26 -14.47
C VAL A 34 1.19 7.71 -15.88
N ASN A 35 2.30 8.44 -16.03
CA ASN A 35 2.81 8.90 -17.33
C ASN A 35 3.25 7.74 -18.23
N GLN A 36 3.92 6.72 -17.69
CA GLN A 36 4.32 5.53 -18.44
C GLN A 36 3.13 4.75 -19.00
N LEU A 37 1.98 4.83 -18.35
CA LEU A 37 0.74 4.19 -18.79
C LEU A 37 -0.08 5.08 -19.75
N GLY A 38 0.37 6.31 -20.03
CA GLY A 38 -0.36 7.22 -20.91
C GLY A 38 -1.70 7.67 -20.35
N ILE A 39 -1.85 7.75 -19.02
CA ILE A 39 -3.10 8.16 -18.37
C ILE A 39 -3.19 9.70 -18.41
N GLU A 40 -3.88 10.23 -19.43
CA GLU A 40 -4.00 11.68 -19.65
C GLU A 40 -5.05 12.36 -18.75
N HIS A 41 -6.11 11.64 -18.39
CA HIS A 41 -7.21 12.16 -17.59
C HIS A 41 -7.22 11.54 -16.20
N CYS A 42 -6.45 12.14 -15.29
CA CYS A 42 -6.47 11.80 -13.87
C CYS A 42 -6.30 13.04 -12.99
N GLU A 43 -6.72 12.94 -11.73
CA GLU A 43 -6.59 13.99 -10.73
C GLU A 43 -5.63 13.54 -9.63
N PHE A 44 -4.57 14.31 -9.40
CA PHE A 44 -3.64 14.10 -8.29
C PHE A 44 -4.05 14.94 -7.08
N VAL A 45 -4.28 14.27 -5.96
CA VAL A 45 -4.56 14.89 -4.66
C VAL A 45 -3.44 14.51 -3.69
N TYR A 46 -2.42 15.36 -3.59
CA TYR A 46 -1.18 15.08 -2.85
C TYR A 46 -1.38 14.89 -1.33
N GLN A 47 -2.45 15.47 -0.77
CA GLN A 47 -2.92 15.21 0.59
C GLN A 47 -4.42 14.88 0.49
N PRO A 48 -4.84 13.61 0.57
CA PRO A 48 -4.23 12.51 1.32
C PRO A 48 -3.43 11.47 0.51
N LYS A 49 -2.75 11.84 -0.59
CA LYS A 49 -2.04 10.93 -1.53
C LYS A 49 -2.98 10.02 -2.31
N LEU A 50 -3.83 10.65 -3.09
CA LEU A 50 -4.87 10.01 -3.89
C LEU A 50 -4.68 10.37 -5.36
N VAL A 51 -4.87 9.39 -6.25
CA VAL A 51 -4.99 9.58 -7.69
C VAL A 51 -6.38 9.11 -8.10
N ARG A 52 -7.18 10.00 -8.68
CA ARG A 52 -8.48 9.64 -9.26
C ARG A 52 -8.30 9.37 -10.75
N LEU A 53 -8.63 8.16 -11.16
CA LEU A 53 -8.58 7.73 -12.55
C LEU A 53 -9.94 7.93 -13.20
N SER A 54 -9.94 8.13 -14.51
CA SER A 54 -11.17 8.34 -15.27
C SER A 54 -11.83 7.04 -15.72
N HIS A 55 -11.04 5.97 -15.91
CA HIS A 55 -11.55 4.70 -16.44
C HIS A 55 -11.07 3.49 -15.63
N PRO A 56 -11.94 2.51 -15.33
CA PRO A 56 -11.55 1.31 -14.59
C PRO A 56 -10.38 0.54 -15.21
N MET A 57 -10.28 0.56 -16.54
CA MET A 57 -9.18 -0.06 -17.28
C MET A 57 -7.80 0.46 -16.85
N GLN A 58 -7.69 1.77 -16.55
CA GLN A 58 -6.44 2.38 -16.08
C GLN A 58 -5.99 1.82 -14.73
N LEU A 59 -6.94 1.46 -13.84
CA LEU A 59 -6.62 0.85 -12.55
C LEU A 59 -6.09 -0.57 -12.72
N TYR A 60 -6.65 -1.34 -13.67
CA TYR A 60 -6.16 -2.69 -13.98
C TYR A 60 -4.78 -2.66 -14.65
N GLU A 61 -4.52 -1.67 -15.52
CA GLU A 61 -3.20 -1.44 -16.11
C GLU A 61 -2.16 -1.08 -15.06
N LEU A 62 -2.50 -0.16 -14.14
CA LEU A 62 -1.68 0.16 -12.97
C LEU A 62 -1.37 -1.08 -12.13
N LEU A 63 -2.41 -1.86 -11.79
CA LEU A 63 -2.24 -3.09 -11.03
C LEU A 63 -1.27 -4.05 -11.72
N THR A 64 -1.45 -4.26 -13.03
CA THR A 64 -0.60 -5.16 -13.82
C THR A 64 0.85 -4.70 -13.85
N LYS A 65 1.08 -3.39 -14.05
CA LYS A 65 2.43 -2.78 -14.01
C LYS A 65 3.08 -2.96 -12.64
N ILE A 66 2.34 -2.69 -11.57
CA ILE A 66 2.84 -2.80 -10.19
C ILE A 66 3.20 -4.24 -9.85
N VAL A 67 2.32 -5.19 -10.18
CA VAL A 67 2.55 -6.62 -9.93
C VAL A 67 3.81 -7.12 -10.62
N THR A 68 4.07 -6.64 -11.84
CA THR A 68 5.19 -7.11 -12.66
C THR A 68 6.53 -6.41 -12.39
N SER A 69 6.53 -5.20 -11.82
CA SER A 69 7.76 -4.40 -11.69
C SER A 69 8.05 -3.82 -10.31
N GLU A 70 7.06 -3.77 -9.41
CA GLU A 70 7.15 -2.99 -8.17
C GLU A 70 6.82 -3.79 -6.90
N LEU A 71 6.39 -5.04 -7.02
CA LEU A 71 6.14 -5.91 -5.88
C LEU A 71 7.45 -6.37 -5.25
N THR A 72 7.78 -5.76 -4.10
CA THR A 72 8.74 -6.31 -3.15
C THR A 72 7.99 -7.08 -2.05
N PRO A 73 8.64 -8.00 -1.31
CA PRO A 73 8.02 -8.72 -0.20
C PRO A 73 7.39 -7.81 0.86
N ASP A 74 7.90 -6.58 1.01
CA ASP A 74 7.43 -5.59 1.99
C ASP A 74 6.34 -4.65 1.44
N CYS A 75 6.00 -4.79 0.14
CA CYS A 75 5.01 -3.95 -0.51
C CYS A 75 3.60 -4.47 -0.21
N LYS A 76 2.88 -3.77 0.66
CA LYS A 76 1.46 -4.05 0.92
C LYS A 76 0.60 -3.48 -0.21
N VAL A 77 -0.13 -4.37 -0.88
CA VAL A 77 -1.15 -4.01 -1.88
C VAL A 77 -2.52 -4.41 -1.34
N ASN A 78 -3.46 -3.48 -1.36
CA ASN A 78 -4.84 -3.73 -0.98
C ASN A 78 -5.78 -3.29 -2.10
N ILE A 79 -6.69 -4.17 -2.52
CA ILE A 79 -7.72 -3.87 -3.49
C ILE A 79 -9.06 -3.97 -2.78
N SER A 80 -9.87 -2.92 -2.88
CA SER A 80 -11.19 -2.90 -2.26
C SER A 80 -12.22 -2.25 -3.16
N LYS A 81 -13.47 -2.66 -3.02
CA LYS A 81 -14.62 -2.02 -3.67
C LYS A 81 -15.51 -1.42 -2.59
N PHE A 82 -15.85 -0.14 -2.76
CA PHE A 82 -16.76 0.57 -1.85
C PHE A 82 -17.84 1.27 -2.68
N GLY A 83 -19.06 0.71 -2.68
CA GLY A 83 -20.13 1.17 -3.55
C GLY A 83 -19.76 1.03 -5.03
N ASP A 84 -19.81 2.15 -5.74
CA ASP A 84 -19.44 2.30 -7.15
C ASP A 84 -17.97 2.67 -7.36
N ARG A 85 -17.12 2.54 -6.33
CA ARG A 85 -15.68 2.83 -6.44
C ARG A 85 -14.83 1.60 -6.29
N LEU A 86 -13.90 1.43 -7.22
CA LEU A 86 -12.79 0.49 -7.10
C LEU A 86 -11.55 1.24 -6.61
N ARG A 87 -10.87 0.66 -5.62
CA ARG A 87 -9.71 1.27 -4.94
C ARG A 87 -8.53 0.31 -4.92
N LEU A 88 -7.35 0.87 -5.12
CA LEU A 88 -6.05 0.23 -4.97
C LEU A 88 -5.22 1.08 -4.01
N ASP A 89 -4.87 0.54 -2.85
CA ASP A 89 -3.94 1.16 -1.92
C ASP A 89 -2.59 0.42 -2.00
N VAL A 90 -1.52 1.15 -2.33
CA VAL A 90 -0.17 0.60 -2.52
C VAL A 90 0.89 1.67 -2.37
N GLY A 91 2.03 1.34 -1.76
CA GLY A 91 3.15 2.29 -1.63
C GLY A 91 2.82 3.54 -0.81
N GLY A 92 1.76 3.51 0.01
CA GLY A 92 1.24 4.67 0.74
C GLY A 92 0.42 5.66 -0.12
N TRP A 93 -0.03 5.24 -1.30
CA TRP A 93 -0.91 5.98 -2.20
C TRP A 93 -2.21 5.22 -2.45
N ARG A 94 -3.28 5.95 -2.72
CA ARG A 94 -4.56 5.41 -3.16
C ARG A 94 -4.80 5.77 -4.61
N PHE A 95 -5.22 4.78 -5.39
CA PHE A 95 -5.77 4.97 -6.73
C PHE A 95 -7.24 4.59 -6.67
N GLU A 96 -8.13 5.44 -7.19
CA GLU A 96 -9.57 5.16 -7.20
C GLU A 96 -10.22 5.50 -8.54
N VAL A 97 -11.30 4.79 -8.85
CA VAL A 97 -12.09 4.99 -10.06
C VAL A 97 -13.54 4.64 -9.82
N PHE A 98 -14.45 5.36 -10.47
CA PHE A 98 -15.87 5.03 -10.48
C PHE A 98 -16.14 3.90 -11.49
N THR A 99 -17.02 2.96 -11.13
CA THR A 99 -17.37 1.79 -11.95
C THR A 99 -18.80 1.85 -12.50
N ASN A 100 -19.47 3.00 -12.41
CA ASN A 100 -20.82 3.23 -12.96
C ASN A 100 -20.77 3.58 -14.45
#